data_AF-A0A7V5K4B8-F1
#
_entry.id   AF-A0A7V5K4B8-F1
#
_cell.length_a   1.000
_cell.length_b   1.000
_cell.length_c   1.000
_cell.angle_alpha   90.00
_cell.angle_beta   90.00
_cell.angle_gamma   90.00
#
_symmetry.space_group_name_H-M   'P 1'
#
loop_
_entity.id
_entity.type
_entity.pdbx_description
1 polymer ?
#
loop_
_entity_poly.entity_id
_entity_poly.type
_entity_poly.pdbx_seq_one_letter_code
_entity_poly.pdbx_strand_id
1 'polypeptide(L)'
;MAEKIQFTRNYSDLSTDKGYQFEFYCDRCGTGFRTRFKASVLGAVSTALDTVGGILGGIFGRAADVGEKARSVAWEKAHDEAFVEAMEELRPDFVQCPRCSSWVCRKSCWNQKKGLCKECAPDLGVEMAAAQASRTVEEVWAHSKVAEEDREMLQEKSWREGVRATCPKCEAPLSGKVKFCPECGARIQEKAHCTQCGAALDPKAKFCPECGASRKT
;
A
#
# COMPACT_ATOMS: atom_id res chain seq x y z
N MET A 1 -34.57 17.89 -20.19
CA MET A 1 -33.10 17.78 -20.36
C MET A 1 -32.62 16.83 -19.29
N ALA A 2 -31.98 15.71 -19.64
CA ALA A 2 -31.47 14.78 -18.63
C ALA A 2 -30.48 15.51 -17.73
N GLU A 3 -30.72 15.48 -16.42
CA GLU A 3 -29.87 16.09 -15.43
C GLU A 3 -28.52 15.36 -15.43
N LYS A 4 -27.43 16.09 -15.73
CA LYS A 4 -26.10 15.49 -15.82
C LYS A 4 -25.53 15.38 -14.42
N ILE A 5 -25.29 14.16 -13.95
CA ILE A 5 -24.56 13.91 -12.71
C ILE A 5 -23.07 14.15 -12.98
N GLN A 6 -22.55 15.28 -12.49
CA GLN A 6 -21.12 15.56 -12.58
C GLN A 6 -20.39 14.74 -11.51
N PHE A 7 -19.80 13.62 -11.92
CA PHE A 7 -18.99 12.80 -11.02
C PHE A 7 -17.51 13.16 -11.12
N THR A 8 -16.83 12.96 -10.01
CA THR A 8 -15.39 13.16 -9.87
C THR A 8 -14.70 11.80 -9.95
N ARG A 9 -13.41 11.72 -10.30
CA ARG A 9 -12.70 10.42 -10.35
C ARG A 9 -12.39 9.83 -8.96
N ASN A 10 -12.55 10.62 -7.91
CA ASN A 10 -12.09 10.34 -6.55
C ASN A 10 -13.21 9.74 -5.69
N TYR A 11 -13.94 8.75 -6.20
CA TYR A 11 -14.89 7.97 -5.41
C TYR A 11 -14.81 6.47 -5.70
N SER A 12 -15.34 5.67 -4.79
CA SER A 12 -15.57 4.24 -4.96
C SER A 12 -17.01 3.92 -4.62
N ASP A 13 -17.63 3.13 -5.49
CA ASP A 13 -18.98 2.63 -5.29
C ASP A 13 -18.91 1.28 -4.56
N LEU A 14 -19.49 1.25 -3.35
CA LEU A 14 -19.64 0.05 -2.52
C LEU A 14 -21.08 -0.45 -2.49
N SER A 15 -21.90 -0.01 -3.43
CA SER A 15 -23.30 -0.43 -3.55
C SER A 15 -23.42 -1.90 -3.86
N THR A 16 -24.48 -2.50 -3.33
CA THR A 16 -24.84 -3.91 -3.48
C THR A 16 -26.29 -4.02 -3.93
N ASP A 17 -26.75 -5.25 -4.17
CA ASP A 17 -28.17 -5.57 -4.37
C ASP A 17 -29.06 -5.17 -3.17
N LYS A 18 -28.46 -5.03 -1.98
CA LYS A 18 -29.15 -4.71 -0.72
C LYS A 18 -29.21 -3.22 -0.40
N GLY A 19 -28.42 -2.38 -1.08
CA GLY A 19 -28.37 -0.95 -0.77
C GLY A 19 -27.14 -0.25 -1.32
N TYR A 20 -27.09 1.06 -1.08
CA TYR A 20 -26.15 1.98 -1.68
C TYR A 20 -25.19 2.54 -0.64
N GLN A 21 -23.90 2.57 -0.99
CA GLN A 21 -22.88 3.17 -0.15
C GLN A 21 -21.72 3.66 -1.03
N PHE A 22 -21.22 4.85 -0.73
CA PHE A 22 -20.19 5.50 -1.53
C PHE A 22 -19.05 5.98 -0.64
N GLU A 23 -17.85 5.98 -1.18
CA GLU A 23 -16.66 6.54 -0.55
C GLU A 23 -16.02 7.59 -1.44
N PHE A 24 -15.65 8.73 -0.87
CA PHE A 24 -15.02 9.83 -1.60
C PHE A 24 -13.64 10.13 -1.02
N TYR A 25 -12.66 10.38 -1.86
CA TYR A 25 -11.25 10.46 -1.48
C TYR A 25 -10.64 11.81 -1.79
N CYS A 26 -9.80 12.36 -0.92
CA CYS A 26 -9.03 13.56 -1.28
C CYS A 26 -7.92 13.22 -2.28
N ASP A 27 -7.88 13.90 -3.44
CA ASP A 27 -6.86 13.70 -4.48
C ASP A 27 -5.41 13.92 -3.99
N ARG A 28 -5.23 14.72 -2.93
CA ARG A 28 -3.90 15.03 -2.34
C ARG A 28 -3.46 14.08 -1.22
N CYS A 29 -4.28 13.89 -0.18
CA CYS A 29 -3.87 13.11 1.01
C CYS A 29 -4.46 11.71 1.09
N GLY A 30 -5.37 11.34 0.17
CA GLY A 30 -6.03 10.03 0.18
C GLY A 30 -7.05 9.84 1.30
N THR A 31 -7.30 10.83 2.17
CA THR A 31 -8.33 10.71 3.22
C THR A 31 -9.70 10.47 2.58
N GLY A 32 -10.33 9.36 2.96
CA GLY A 32 -11.65 8.95 2.50
C GLY A 32 -12.77 9.37 3.46
N PHE A 33 -13.93 9.72 2.91
CA PHE A 33 -15.18 9.91 3.63
C PHE A 33 -16.19 8.90 3.09
N ARG A 34 -16.85 8.17 4.00
CA ARG A 34 -17.83 7.13 3.65
C ARG A 34 -19.22 7.60 4.02
N THR A 35 -20.16 7.48 3.09
CA THR A 35 -21.57 7.77 3.37
C THR A 35 -22.23 6.63 4.15
N ARG A 36 -23.31 6.96 4.85
CA ARG A 36 -24.12 5.95 5.54
C ARG A 36 -24.72 4.98 4.52
N PHE A 37 -24.81 3.71 4.92
CA PHE A 37 -25.43 2.70 4.09
C PHE A 37 -26.94 2.98 3.97
N LYS A 38 -27.42 3.14 2.74
CA LYS A 38 -28.84 3.36 2.43
C LYS A 38 -29.43 2.08 1.86
N ALA A 39 -30.31 1.41 2.62
CA ALA A 39 -30.92 0.16 2.19
C ALA A 39 -31.78 0.37 0.93
N SER A 40 -31.65 -0.53 -0.06
CA SER A 40 -32.50 -0.52 -1.26
C SER A 40 -33.80 -1.23 -0.95
N VAL A 41 -34.91 -0.47 -0.98
CA VAL A 41 -36.27 -1.00 -0.72
C VAL A 41 -36.65 -2.09 -1.75
N LEU A 42 -36.04 -2.06 -2.94
CA LEU A 42 -36.27 -3.05 -3.99
C LEU A 42 -35.49 -4.36 -3.79
N GLY A 43 -34.37 -4.32 -3.05
CA GLY A 43 -33.61 -5.52 -2.68
C GLY A 43 -34.33 -6.39 -1.64
N ALA A 44 -35.19 -5.78 -0.80
CA ALA A 44 -35.97 -6.47 0.22
C ALA A 44 -37.21 -7.20 -0.34
N VAL A 45 -37.68 -6.85 -1.55
CA VAL A 45 -38.91 -7.42 -2.13
C VAL A 45 -38.66 -8.74 -2.87
N SER A 46 -37.43 -9.07 -3.28
CA SER A 46 -37.15 -10.42 -3.84
C SER A 46 -37.29 -11.52 -2.80
N THR A 47 -36.83 -11.28 -1.57
CA THR A 47 -36.76 -12.33 -0.55
C THR A 47 -38.11 -12.64 0.10
N ALA A 48 -39.11 -11.76 -0.09
CA ALA A 48 -40.46 -11.95 0.43
C ALA A 48 -41.40 -12.71 -0.53
N LEU A 49 -40.95 -13.05 -1.74
CA LEU A 49 -41.75 -13.77 -2.74
C LEU A 49 -41.55 -15.30 -2.72
N ASP A 50 -40.46 -15.80 -2.11
CA ASP A 50 -40.19 -17.26 -2.04
C ASP A 50 -40.98 -17.98 -0.92
N THR A 51 -41.75 -17.27 -0.10
CA THR A 51 -42.50 -17.86 1.04
C THR A 51 -44.02 -17.86 0.89
N VAL A 52 -44.59 -17.53 -0.27
CA VAL A 52 -46.02 -17.76 -0.53
C VAL A 52 -46.20 -18.89 -1.56
N GLY A 53 -45.77 -20.07 -1.12
CA GLY A 53 -46.21 -21.33 -1.71
C GLY A 53 -47.65 -21.62 -1.28
N GLY A 54 -48.61 -21.28 -2.14
CA GLY A 54 -49.99 -21.74 -2.08
C GLY A 54 -51.03 -20.65 -1.86
N ILE A 55 -52.10 -20.69 -2.67
CA ILE A 55 -53.39 -19.97 -2.54
C ILE A 55 -53.66 -18.81 -3.53
N LEU A 56 -52.94 -18.68 -4.65
CA LEU A 56 -53.44 -17.86 -5.79
C LEU A 56 -53.23 -18.58 -7.13
N GLY A 57 -53.99 -19.65 -7.32
CA GLY A 57 -54.21 -20.27 -8.62
C GLY A 57 -55.26 -19.49 -9.41
N GLY A 58 -54.86 -18.87 -10.52
CA GLY A 58 -55.79 -18.34 -11.52
C GLY A 58 -55.24 -17.20 -12.37
N ILE A 59 -54.97 -17.49 -13.65
CA ILE A 59 -54.85 -16.55 -14.78
C ILE A 59 -53.64 -15.59 -14.81
N PHE A 60 -52.44 -16.00 -14.36
CA PHE A 60 -51.21 -15.21 -14.63
C PHE A 60 -50.00 -16.10 -14.99
N GLY A 61 -50.17 -16.97 -15.98
CA GLY A 61 -49.07 -17.75 -16.56
C GLY A 61 -48.41 -17.03 -17.73
N ARG A 62 -47.66 -15.94 -17.47
CA ARG A 62 -46.60 -15.35 -18.32
C ARG A 62 -46.19 -13.96 -17.80
N ALA A 63 -45.32 -13.91 -16.80
CA ALA A 63 -44.53 -12.71 -16.51
C ALA A 63 -43.38 -13.02 -15.53
N ALA A 64 -42.51 -13.99 -15.86
CA ALA A 64 -41.23 -14.14 -15.14
C ALA A 64 -40.16 -13.20 -15.73
N ASP A 65 -40.22 -12.88 -17.03
CA ASP A 65 -39.19 -12.09 -17.72
C ASP A 65 -39.37 -10.56 -17.63
N VAL A 66 -40.50 -10.06 -17.12
CA VAL A 66 -40.81 -8.62 -17.04
C VAL A 66 -40.40 -8.01 -15.69
N GLY A 67 -40.22 -8.83 -14.65
CA GLY A 67 -39.81 -8.36 -13.32
C GLY A 67 -38.34 -7.92 -13.27
N GLU A 68 -37.45 -8.63 -13.97
CA GLU A 68 -36.00 -8.37 -13.90
C GLU A 68 -35.61 -7.05 -14.59
N LYS A 69 -36.22 -6.74 -15.74
CA LYS A 69 -36.00 -5.48 -16.49
C LYS A 69 -36.58 -4.26 -15.79
N ALA A 70 -37.71 -4.40 -15.09
CA ALA A 70 -38.26 -3.32 -14.28
C ALA A 70 -37.43 -3.09 -13.00
N ARG A 71 -36.90 -4.17 -12.41
CA ARG A 71 -36.03 -4.13 -11.24
C ARG A 71 -34.70 -3.44 -11.53
N SER A 72 -34.07 -3.69 -12.68
CA SER A 72 -32.79 -3.05 -13.04
C SER A 72 -32.92 -1.54 -13.24
N VAL A 73 -33.97 -1.08 -13.94
CA VAL A 73 -34.21 0.36 -14.17
C VAL A 73 -34.53 1.09 -12.86
N ALA A 74 -35.33 0.46 -11.99
CA ALA A 74 -35.67 1.06 -10.70
C ALA A 74 -34.46 1.08 -9.75
N TRP A 75 -33.57 0.08 -9.83
CA TRP A 75 -32.31 0.08 -9.09
C TRP A 75 -31.35 1.17 -9.58
N GLU A 76 -31.18 1.32 -10.90
CA GLU A 76 -30.33 2.37 -11.50
C GLU A 76 -30.80 3.76 -11.08
N LYS A 77 -32.11 4.03 -11.17
CA LYS A 77 -32.66 5.32 -10.74
C LYS A 77 -32.44 5.59 -9.25
N ALA A 78 -32.68 4.59 -8.40
CA ALA A 78 -32.49 4.73 -6.96
C ALA A 78 -31.01 4.85 -6.57
N HIS A 79 -30.12 4.22 -7.34
CA HIS A 79 -28.67 4.38 -7.21
C HIS A 79 -28.23 5.80 -7.55
N ASP A 80 -28.66 6.34 -8.69
CA ASP A 80 -28.36 7.71 -9.12
C ASP A 80 -28.84 8.73 -8.08
N GLU A 81 -30.06 8.57 -7.56
CA GLU A 81 -30.61 9.42 -6.49
C GLU A 81 -29.78 9.32 -5.19
N ALA A 82 -29.38 8.10 -4.80
CA ALA A 82 -28.53 7.89 -3.63
C ALA A 82 -27.13 8.49 -3.82
N PHE A 83 -26.59 8.46 -5.04
CA PHE A 83 -25.29 9.05 -5.35
C PHE A 83 -25.33 10.58 -5.29
N VAL A 84 -26.39 11.21 -5.81
CA VAL A 84 -26.57 12.66 -5.70
C VAL A 84 -26.68 13.11 -4.24
N GLU A 85 -27.49 12.41 -3.43
CA GLU A 85 -27.61 12.69 -1.99
C GLU A 85 -26.27 12.54 -1.27
N ALA A 86 -25.50 11.49 -1.57
CA ALA A 86 -24.17 11.27 -1.03
C ALA A 86 -23.19 12.40 -1.40
N MET A 87 -23.25 12.91 -2.62
CA MET A 87 -22.44 14.05 -3.05
C MET A 87 -22.84 15.33 -2.31
N GLU A 88 -24.14 15.57 -2.10
CA GLU A 88 -24.62 16.74 -1.36
C GLU A 88 -24.20 16.72 0.11
N GLU A 89 -24.25 15.55 0.75
CA GLU A 89 -23.80 15.36 2.14
C GLU A 89 -22.31 15.71 2.30
N LEU A 90 -21.46 15.31 1.35
CA LEU A 90 -20.01 15.46 1.43
C LEU A 90 -19.45 16.71 0.73
N ARG A 91 -20.26 17.41 -0.07
CA ARG A 91 -19.91 18.68 -0.72
C ARG A 91 -19.24 19.72 0.21
N PRO A 92 -19.67 19.93 1.47
CA PRO A 92 -19.02 20.91 2.34
C PRO A 92 -17.59 20.53 2.71
N ASP A 93 -17.21 19.26 2.73
CA ASP A 93 -15.87 18.82 3.12
C ASP A 93 -14.83 18.91 1.99
N PHE A 94 -15.30 19.02 0.75
CA PHE A 94 -14.45 19.05 -0.44
C PHE A 94 -14.52 20.37 -1.20
N VAL A 95 -13.43 20.70 -1.89
CA VAL A 95 -13.31 21.87 -2.76
C VAL A 95 -12.46 21.53 -3.98
N GLN A 96 -12.89 21.99 -5.15
CA GLN A 96 -12.12 21.86 -6.38
C GLN A 96 -11.11 23.00 -6.51
N CYS A 97 -9.86 22.66 -6.80
CA CYS A 97 -8.84 23.66 -7.06
C CYS A 97 -9.02 24.27 -8.46
N PRO A 98 -9.12 25.61 -8.61
CA PRO A 98 -9.29 26.23 -9.93
C PRO A 98 -8.05 26.10 -10.82
N ARG A 99 -6.87 25.82 -10.24
CA ARG A 99 -5.61 25.67 -11.01
C ARG A 99 -5.43 24.26 -11.56
N CYS A 100 -5.52 23.24 -10.72
CA CYS A 100 -5.26 21.85 -11.11
C CYS A 100 -6.53 21.00 -11.28
N SER A 101 -7.71 21.57 -11.04
CA SER A 101 -9.02 20.88 -11.09
C SER A 101 -9.18 19.68 -10.17
N SER A 102 -8.21 19.41 -9.28
CA SER A 102 -8.27 18.34 -8.28
C SER A 102 -9.25 18.67 -7.16
N TRP A 103 -9.94 17.65 -6.66
CA TRP A 103 -10.84 17.73 -5.52
C TRP A 103 -10.09 17.37 -4.25
N VAL A 104 -9.99 18.34 -3.33
CA VAL A 104 -9.22 18.18 -2.09
C VAL A 104 -10.09 18.45 -0.88
N CYS A 105 -9.76 17.83 0.26
CA CYS A 105 -10.44 18.10 1.52
C CYS A 105 -10.14 19.54 1.99
N ARG A 106 -11.18 20.26 2.41
CA ARG A 106 -11.07 21.64 2.91
C ARG A 106 -10.27 21.75 4.19
N LYS A 107 -10.41 20.78 5.09
CA LYS A 107 -9.79 20.78 6.42
C LYS A 107 -8.26 20.79 6.36
N SER A 108 -7.67 19.92 5.55
CA SER A 108 -6.21 19.68 5.58
C SER A 108 -5.47 20.08 4.32
N CYS A 109 -6.10 20.00 3.15
CA CYS A 109 -5.44 20.10 1.85
C CYS A 109 -5.74 21.38 1.07
N TRP A 110 -6.60 22.25 1.61
CA TRP A 110 -6.92 23.54 1.04
C TRP A 110 -6.15 24.67 1.72
N ASN A 111 -5.56 25.57 0.94
CA ASN A 111 -4.96 26.80 1.43
C ASN A 111 -5.99 27.93 1.36
N GLN A 112 -6.62 28.22 2.51
CA GLN A 112 -7.64 29.26 2.61
C GLN A 112 -7.12 30.66 2.23
N LYS A 113 -5.86 30.97 2.54
CA LYS A 113 -5.27 32.29 2.27
C LYS A 113 -5.02 32.52 0.78
N LYS A 114 -4.75 31.45 0.02
CA LYS A 114 -4.42 31.52 -1.41
C LYS A 114 -5.56 31.07 -2.33
N GLY A 115 -6.62 30.47 -1.78
CA GLY A 115 -7.74 29.96 -2.57
C GLY A 115 -7.33 28.83 -3.53
N LEU A 116 -6.34 28.04 -3.14
CA LEU A 116 -5.75 26.97 -3.95
C LEU A 116 -5.50 25.73 -3.09
N CYS A 117 -5.38 24.55 -3.71
CA CYS A 117 -4.93 23.37 -3.00
C CYS A 117 -3.46 23.52 -2.57
N LYS A 118 -3.07 22.84 -1.49
CA LYS A 118 -1.70 22.91 -0.95
C LYS A 118 -0.64 22.29 -1.86
N GLU A 119 -1.05 21.55 -2.88
CA GLU A 119 -0.14 21.13 -3.97
C GLU A 119 0.25 22.33 -4.85
N CYS A 120 -0.73 23.18 -5.18
CA CYS A 120 -0.55 24.35 -6.02
C CYS A 120 -0.02 25.57 -5.27
N ALA A 121 -0.37 25.70 -3.99
CA ALA A 121 0.03 26.79 -3.11
C ALA A 121 0.22 26.23 -1.70
N PRO A 122 1.39 25.63 -1.40
CA PRO A 122 1.64 25.04 -0.08
C PRO A 122 1.68 26.10 1.01
N ASP A 123 1.53 25.65 2.26
CA ASP A 123 1.72 26.50 3.43
C ASP A 123 3.23 26.70 3.64
N LEU A 124 3.75 27.87 3.26
CA LEU A 124 5.19 28.14 3.29
C LEU A 124 5.83 27.85 4.66
N GLY A 125 5.14 28.13 5.78
CA GLY A 125 5.66 27.83 7.10
C GLY A 125 5.86 26.33 7.36
N VAL A 126 4.97 25.48 6.84
CA VAL A 126 5.09 24.01 6.93
C VAL A 126 6.24 23.53 6.06
N GLU A 127 6.33 24.05 4.83
CA GLU A 127 7.42 23.68 3.90
C GLU A 127 8.79 24.14 4.41
N MET A 128 8.88 25.32 5.00
CA MET A 128 10.13 25.82 5.60
C MET A 128 10.57 24.95 6.78
N ALA A 129 9.65 24.57 7.68
CA ALA A 129 9.96 23.67 8.78
C ALA A 129 10.39 22.28 8.28
N ALA A 130 9.70 21.72 7.28
CA ALA A 130 10.08 20.45 6.67
C ALA A 130 11.45 20.52 5.97
N ALA A 131 11.73 21.61 5.25
CA ALA A 131 13.01 21.84 4.60
C ALA A 131 14.16 21.97 5.62
N GLN A 132 13.95 22.72 6.71
CA GLN A 132 14.93 22.85 7.79
C GLN A 132 15.21 21.49 8.43
N ALA A 133 14.18 20.73 8.79
CA ALA A 133 14.34 19.39 9.37
C ALA A 133 15.09 18.44 8.42
N SER A 134 14.77 18.48 7.12
CA SER A 134 15.44 17.65 6.11
C SER A 134 16.93 17.97 6.00
N ARG A 135 17.29 19.26 6.00
CA ARG A 135 18.69 19.69 6.00
C ARG A 135 19.41 19.33 7.29
N THR A 136 18.77 19.49 8.44
CA THR A 136 19.36 19.04 9.72
C THR A 136 19.63 17.53 9.71
N VAL A 137 18.71 16.72 9.19
CA VAL A 137 18.92 15.28 9.04
C VAL A 137 20.09 15.00 8.09
N GLU A 138 20.13 15.63 6.92
CA GLU A 138 21.26 15.52 5.98
C GLU A 138 22.60 15.87 6.62
N GLU A 139 22.68 16.97 7.37
CA GLU A 139 23.88 17.37 8.10
C GLU A 139 24.27 16.35 9.17
N VAL A 140 23.30 15.83 9.94
CA VAL A 140 23.55 14.75 10.91
C VAL A 140 24.15 13.53 10.23
N TRP A 141 23.61 13.09 9.09
CA TRP A 141 24.17 11.98 8.33
C TRP A 141 25.56 12.31 7.76
N ALA A 142 25.77 13.51 7.23
CA ALA A 142 27.06 13.94 6.68
C ALA A 142 28.15 14.04 7.75
N HIS A 143 27.79 14.45 8.97
CA HIS A 143 28.70 14.59 10.10
C HIS A 143 28.73 13.38 11.03
N SER A 144 27.92 12.36 10.77
CA SER A 144 28.04 11.05 11.40
C SER A 144 29.34 10.38 10.92
N LYS A 145 30.45 10.75 11.56
CA LYS A 145 31.71 10.01 11.42
C LYS A 145 31.50 8.66 12.10
N VAL A 146 31.55 7.59 11.33
CA VAL A 146 31.69 6.22 11.86
C VAL A 146 32.90 6.16 12.79
N ALA A 147 32.80 5.41 13.88
CA ALA A 147 33.92 5.17 14.78
C ALA A 147 35.11 4.62 13.96
N GLU A 148 36.33 4.93 14.37
CA GLU A 148 37.52 4.55 13.61
C GLU A 148 37.61 3.03 13.39
N GLU A 149 37.14 2.25 14.38
CA GLU A 149 36.97 0.79 14.32
C GLU A 149 35.98 0.34 13.23
N ASP A 150 34.86 1.05 13.06
CA ASP A 150 33.89 0.78 11.99
C ASP A 150 34.43 1.15 10.61
N ARG A 151 35.32 2.14 10.54
CA ARG A 151 35.98 2.57 9.30
C ARG A 151 36.97 1.53 8.79
N GLU A 152 37.62 0.76 9.67
CA GLU A 152 38.42 -0.41 9.29
C GLU A 152 37.56 -1.52 8.68
N MET A 153 36.34 -1.72 9.21
CA MET A 153 35.36 -2.66 8.63
C MET A 153 34.84 -2.25 7.26
N LEU A 154 35.05 -1.01 6.81
CA LEU A 154 34.62 -0.50 5.50
C LEU A 154 35.72 -0.53 4.42
N GLN A 155 36.96 -0.92 4.74
CA GLN A 155 38.04 -1.02 3.74
C GLN A 155 37.76 -2.13 2.71
N GLU A 156 38.13 -1.96 1.44
CA GLU A 156 37.84 -2.93 0.37
C GLU A 156 38.28 -4.39 0.69
N LYS A 157 39.32 -4.57 1.52
CA LYS A 157 39.78 -5.88 2.00
C LYS A 157 38.76 -6.60 2.89
N SER A 158 37.99 -5.90 3.73
CA SER A 158 36.98 -6.49 4.61
C SER A 158 35.72 -6.92 3.83
N TRP A 159 35.38 -6.21 2.75
CA TRP A 159 34.28 -6.56 1.85
C TRP A 159 34.54 -7.85 1.06
N ARG A 160 35.81 -8.14 0.71
CA ARG A 160 36.19 -9.40 0.06
C ARG A 160 36.08 -10.63 0.96
N GLU A 161 36.03 -10.45 2.28
CA GLU A 161 35.93 -11.54 3.25
C GLU A 161 34.49 -11.93 3.62
N GLY A 162 33.48 -11.45 2.88
CA GLY A 162 32.12 -11.98 2.89
C GLY A 162 31.46 -11.95 4.27
N VAL A 163 31.04 -10.77 4.72
CA VAL A 163 30.18 -10.63 5.91
C VAL A 163 28.72 -10.79 5.46
N ARG A 164 27.97 -11.67 6.12
CA ARG A 164 26.52 -11.86 5.90
C ARG A 164 25.76 -11.51 7.18
N ALA A 165 24.66 -10.78 7.03
CA ALA A 165 23.85 -10.32 8.16
C ALA A 165 23.01 -11.43 8.82
N THR A 166 22.75 -12.53 8.10
CA THR A 166 21.89 -13.62 8.56
C THR A 166 22.45 -14.99 8.23
N CYS A 167 22.11 -15.98 9.06
CA CYS A 167 22.46 -17.37 8.82
C CYS A 167 21.66 -17.93 7.63
N PRO A 168 22.30 -18.53 6.61
CA PRO A 168 21.59 -19.11 5.48
C PRO A 168 20.79 -20.39 5.83
N LYS A 169 20.95 -20.93 7.05
CA LYS A 169 20.29 -22.18 7.48
C LYS A 169 19.09 -21.94 8.42
N CYS A 170 19.17 -20.94 9.28
CA CYS A 170 18.15 -20.68 10.30
C CYS A 170 17.66 -19.23 10.34
N GLU A 171 18.17 -18.38 9.43
CA GLU A 171 17.80 -16.96 9.29
C GLU A 171 18.10 -16.07 10.50
N ALA A 172 18.65 -16.64 11.58
CA ALA A 172 19.06 -15.90 12.75
C ALA A 172 20.06 -14.77 12.40
N PRO A 173 19.91 -13.58 13.02
CA PRO A 173 20.82 -12.47 12.83
C PRO A 173 22.22 -12.84 13.31
N LEU A 174 23.23 -12.50 12.52
CA LEU A 174 24.64 -12.74 12.85
C LEU A 174 25.27 -11.41 13.29
N SER A 175 25.90 -11.41 14.46
CA SER A 175 26.62 -10.26 15.01
C SER A 175 27.99 -10.11 14.35
N GLY A 176 28.00 -9.73 13.07
CA GLY A 176 29.22 -9.46 12.30
C GLY A 176 29.93 -10.71 11.75
N LYS A 177 31.27 -10.72 11.81
CA LYS A 177 32.13 -11.73 11.19
C LYS A 177 32.21 -13.01 12.04
N VAL A 178 31.18 -13.86 12.01
CA VAL A 178 31.14 -15.12 12.77
C VAL A 178 31.53 -16.33 11.92
N LYS A 179 32.30 -17.28 12.49
CA LYS A 179 32.68 -18.55 11.79
C LYS A 179 31.55 -19.58 11.79
N PHE A 180 30.74 -19.58 12.84
CA PHE A 180 29.61 -20.48 13.06
C PHE A 180 28.41 -19.67 13.57
N CYS A 181 27.20 -20.07 13.19
CA CYS A 181 25.97 -19.49 13.70
C CYS A 181 25.77 -19.88 15.17
N PRO A 182 25.56 -18.92 16.09
CA PRO A 182 25.36 -19.21 17.51
C PRO A 182 24.04 -19.95 17.79
N GLU A 183 23.03 -19.78 16.93
CA GLU A 183 21.71 -20.40 17.10
C GLU A 183 21.66 -21.85 16.58
N CYS A 184 22.18 -22.09 15.37
CA CYS A 184 22.03 -23.41 14.71
C CYS A 184 23.34 -24.17 14.44
N GLY A 185 24.49 -23.59 14.80
CA GLY A 185 25.81 -24.18 14.60
C GLY A 185 26.27 -24.28 13.14
N ALA A 186 25.50 -23.78 12.17
CA ALA A 186 25.90 -23.80 10.76
C ALA A 186 27.19 -23.00 10.52
N ARG A 187 28.10 -23.53 9.69
CA ARG A 187 29.32 -22.83 9.26
C ARG A 187 28.95 -21.65 8.36
N ILE A 188 29.46 -20.46 8.67
CA ILE A 188 29.16 -19.21 7.97
C ILE A 188 30.36 -18.76 7.10
N GLN A 189 31.59 -18.95 7.58
CA GLN A 189 32.80 -18.67 6.82
C GLN A 189 33.52 -19.95 6.41
N GLU A 190 33.52 -20.25 5.12
CA GLU A 190 34.34 -21.32 4.54
C GLU A 190 35.71 -20.77 4.15
N LYS A 191 36.67 -20.82 5.07
CA LYS A 191 38.07 -20.87 4.66
C LYS A 191 38.34 -22.31 4.23
N ALA A 192 38.69 -22.53 2.96
CA ALA A 192 39.07 -23.85 2.50
C ALA A 192 40.36 -24.26 3.23
N HIS A 193 40.50 -25.52 3.60
CA HIS A 193 41.72 -26.05 4.23
C HIS A 193 42.20 -27.26 3.45
N CYS A 194 43.51 -27.46 3.38
CA CYS A 194 44.09 -28.63 2.74
C CYS A 194 43.82 -29.87 3.59
N THR A 195 43.22 -30.90 3.00
CA THR A 195 42.91 -32.17 3.66
C THR A 195 44.15 -33.04 3.92
N GLN A 196 45.32 -32.66 3.42
CA GLN A 196 46.59 -33.39 3.62
C GLN A 196 47.48 -32.75 4.69
N CYS A 197 47.68 -31.42 4.65
CA CYS A 197 48.57 -30.73 5.59
C CYS A 197 47.86 -29.75 6.53
N GLY A 198 46.54 -29.54 6.39
CA GLY A 198 45.76 -28.61 7.23
C GLY A 198 45.93 -27.12 6.91
N ALA A 199 46.83 -26.76 5.98
CA ALA A 199 47.08 -25.37 5.60
C ALA A 199 45.82 -24.68 5.03
N ALA A 200 45.63 -23.40 5.35
CA ALA A 200 44.53 -22.61 4.78
C ALA A 200 44.72 -22.44 3.27
N LEU A 201 43.67 -22.72 2.51
CA LEU A 201 43.59 -22.59 1.07
C LEU A 201 42.72 -21.40 0.72
N ASP A 202 43.17 -20.63 -0.27
CA ASP A 202 42.31 -19.64 -0.91
C ASP A 202 41.10 -20.37 -1.55
N PRO A 203 39.88 -19.81 -1.48
CA PRO A 203 38.69 -20.41 -2.07
C PRO A 203 38.82 -20.72 -3.57
N LYS A 204 39.79 -20.12 -4.29
CA LYS A 204 40.07 -20.36 -5.71
C LYS A 204 41.33 -21.22 -5.96
N ALA A 205 42.07 -21.64 -4.94
CA ALA A 205 43.29 -22.44 -5.12
C ALA A 205 42.98 -23.87 -5.61
N LYS A 206 43.64 -24.31 -6.70
CA LYS A 206 43.55 -25.68 -7.24
C LYS A 206 44.51 -26.66 -6.56
N PHE A 207 45.61 -26.15 -6.01
CA PHE A 207 46.65 -26.93 -5.32
C PHE A 207 47.02 -26.24 -4.01
N CYS A 208 47.46 -27.03 -3.03
CA CYS A 208 47.96 -26.50 -1.77
C CYS A 208 49.35 -25.88 -1.94
N PRO A 209 49.57 -24.62 -1.52
CA PRO A 209 50.88 -23.97 -1.65
C PRO A 209 51.94 -24.57 -0.72
N GLU A 210 51.53 -25.24 0.36
CA GLU A 210 52.46 -25.80 1.35
C GLU A 210 52.89 -27.24 1.02
N CYS A 211 51.96 -28.08 0.55
CA CYS A 211 52.23 -29.51 0.35
C CYS A 211 52.04 -30.00 -1.09
N GLY A 212 51.65 -29.12 -2.02
CA GLY A 212 51.44 -29.47 -3.44
C GLY A 212 50.23 -30.38 -3.73
N ALA A 213 49.52 -30.85 -2.71
CA ALA A 213 48.36 -31.72 -2.90
C ALA A 213 47.23 -30.98 -3.65
N SER A 214 46.55 -31.69 -4.56
CA SER A 214 45.39 -31.15 -5.26
C SER A 214 44.20 -30.96 -4.32
N ARG A 215 43.44 -29.88 -4.53
CA ARG A 215 42.21 -29.62 -3.77
C ARG A 215 41.18 -30.69 -4.12
N LYS A 216 40.98 -31.66 -3.23
CA LYS A 216 39.83 -32.56 -3.28
C LYS A 216 38.64 -31.82 -2.67
N THR A 217 37.64 -31.53 -3.51
CA THR A 217 36.32 -31.01 -3.10
C THR A 217 35.66 -31.91 -2.09
#